data_AF-A0A6H5GLR5-F1
#
_entry.id   AF-A0A6H5GLR5-F1
#
_cell.length_a   1.000
_cell.length_b   1.000
_cell.length_c   1.000
_cell.angle_alpha   90.00
_cell.angle_beta   90.00
_cell.angle_gamma   90.00
#
_symmetry.space_group_name_H-M   'P 1'
#
loop_
_entity.id
_entity.type
_entity.pdbx_description
1 polymer ?
#
loop_
_entity_poly.entity_id
_entity_poly.type
_entity_poly.pdbx_seq_one_letter_code
_entity_poly.pdbx_strand_id
1 'polypeptide(L)'
;MEKFHPNHNQDTKKRIRPTFQKQDQEEEEKAAVAIQAAFRGYQTRKEIQSNKMANDEPTKEQLEAEFSADDKELCNAATKIQASFRGHQSRKEGGGSSSNAKVEELSKDMQKMAQEVLFIFARIVDTRRTNPILTPLNIFYEQK
;
A
#
# COMPACT_ATOMS: atom_id res chain seq x y z
N MET A 1 5.17 63.01 74.80
CA MET A 1 5.62 62.89 73.40
C MET A 1 5.70 61.39 73.08
N GLU A 2 4.69 60.91 72.36
CA GLU A 2 4.45 59.49 72.09
C GLU A 2 5.33 59.01 70.93
N LYS A 3 5.95 57.83 71.09
CA LYS A 3 6.96 57.29 70.16
C LYS A 3 6.26 56.63 68.97
N PHE A 4 6.56 57.11 67.75
CA PHE A 4 6.12 56.49 66.51
C PHE A 4 6.69 55.07 66.40
N HIS A 5 5.82 54.05 66.39
CA HIS A 5 6.17 52.69 65.97
C HIS A 5 5.71 52.50 64.51
N PRO A 6 6.60 52.14 63.57
CA PRO A 6 6.19 51.82 62.22
C PRO A 6 5.38 50.52 62.20
N ASN A 7 4.12 50.63 61.77
CA ASN A 7 3.22 49.50 61.57
C ASN A 7 3.70 48.67 60.38
N HIS A 8 4.14 47.45 60.66
CA HIS A 8 4.48 46.45 59.66
C HIS A 8 3.19 45.72 59.25
N ASN A 9 2.37 46.34 58.40
CA ASN A 9 1.23 45.64 57.80
C ASN A 9 1.68 44.92 56.53
N GLN A 10 1.70 43.59 56.62
CA GLN A 10 2.01 42.68 55.55
C GLN A 10 0.85 42.59 54.55
N ASP A 11 0.76 43.53 53.61
CA ASP A 11 -0.07 43.31 52.44
C ASP A 11 0.70 42.48 51.41
N THR A 12 0.67 41.16 51.62
CA THR A 12 1.04 40.17 50.64
C THR A 12 0.10 40.26 49.44
N LYS A 13 0.34 41.22 48.54
CA LYS A 13 -0.24 41.21 47.21
C LYS A 13 0.48 40.13 46.41
N LYS A 14 0.16 38.85 46.71
CA LYS A 14 0.39 37.73 45.79
C LYS A 14 -0.37 38.08 44.53
N ARG A 15 0.34 38.70 43.58
CA ARG A 15 -0.12 38.93 42.23
C ARG A 15 -0.40 37.55 41.65
N ILE A 16 -1.66 37.15 41.66
CA ILE A 16 -2.15 35.94 40.99
C ILE A 16 -1.67 36.06 39.55
N ARG A 17 -0.72 35.22 39.17
CA ARG A 17 -0.19 35.13 37.81
C ARG A 17 -1.36 34.74 36.89
N PRO A 18 -1.50 35.30 35.67
CA PRO A 18 -2.58 34.93 34.77
C PRO A 18 -2.27 33.56 34.20
N THR A 19 -2.60 32.50 34.94
CA THR A 19 -2.41 31.11 34.52
C THR A 19 -3.48 30.66 33.53
N PHE A 20 -4.63 31.36 33.50
CA PHE A 20 -5.74 31.06 32.59
C PHE A 20 -5.43 31.37 31.11
N GLN A 21 -4.71 32.45 30.79
CA GLN A 21 -4.43 32.82 29.39
C GLN A 21 -3.39 31.91 28.70
N LYS A 22 -2.54 31.22 29.47
CA LYS A 22 -1.51 30.33 28.90
C LYS A 22 -2.07 29.00 28.39
N GLN A 23 -3.12 28.49 29.03
CA GLN A 23 -3.70 27.20 28.66
C GLN A 23 -4.46 27.32 27.34
N ASP A 24 -5.26 28.38 27.17
CA ASP A 24 -5.97 28.66 25.92
C ASP A 24 -4.98 28.88 24.76
N GLN A 25 -3.89 29.62 24.99
CA GLN A 25 -2.87 29.83 23.97
C GLN A 25 -2.15 28.52 23.59
N GLU A 26 -1.85 27.64 24.55
CA GLU A 26 -1.22 26.35 24.28
C GLU A 26 -2.15 25.41 23.49
N GLU A 27 -3.45 25.44 23.77
CA GLU A 27 -4.46 24.68 23.02
C GLU A 27 -4.64 25.23 21.59
N GLU A 28 -4.65 26.54 21.41
CA GLU A 28 -4.68 27.21 20.11
C GLU A 28 -3.44 26.86 19.27
N GLU A 29 -2.25 26.89 19.88
CA GLU A 29 -0.99 26.51 19.22
C GLU A 29 -1.01 25.03 18.80
N LYS A 30 -1.51 24.12 19.65
CA LYS A 30 -1.66 22.70 19.30
C LYS A 30 -2.65 22.49 18.15
N ALA A 31 -3.79 23.19 18.18
CA ALA A 31 -4.77 23.13 17.12
C ALA A 31 -4.21 23.65 15.79
N ALA A 32 -3.47 24.77 15.82
CA ALA A 32 -2.82 25.34 14.65
C ALA A 32 -1.79 24.36 14.05
N VAL A 33 -0.95 23.75 14.88
CA VAL A 33 0.02 22.73 14.44
C VAL A 33 -0.70 21.52 13.83
N ALA A 34 -1.80 21.07 14.43
CA ALA A 34 -2.58 19.94 13.90
C ALA A 34 -3.17 20.26 12.51
N ILE A 35 -3.73 21.47 12.34
CA ILE A 35 -4.26 21.95 11.05
C ILE A 35 -3.15 22.06 10.01
N GLN A 36 -1.99 22.62 10.38
CA GLN A 36 -0.84 22.74 9.49
C GLN A 36 -0.31 21.38 9.04
N ALA A 37 -0.19 20.42 9.98
CA ALA A 37 0.24 19.07 9.68
C ALA A 37 -0.76 18.35 8.75
N ALA A 38 -2.07 18.48 9.03
CA ALA A 38 -3.12 17.92 8.19
C ALA A 38 -3.10 18.51 6.78
N PHE A 39 -2.91 19.83 6.64
CA PHE A 39 -2.83 20.52 5.35
C PHE A 39 -1.60 20.10 4.55
N ARG A 40 -0.41 20.04 5.17
CA ARG A 40 0.81 19.53 4.52
C ARG A 40 0.59 18.12 4.00
N GLY A 41 -0.02 17.24 4.81
CA GLY A 41 -0.36 15.89 4.40
C GLY A 41 -1.39 15.84 3.26
N TYR A 42 -2.38 16.73 3.26
CA TYR A 42 -3.36 16.84 2.17
C TYR A 42 -2.69 17.23 0.84
N GLN A 43 -1.79 18.22 0.86
CA GLN A 43 -1.06 18.67 -0.33
C GLN A 43 -0.25 17.52 -0.94
N THR A 44 0.53 16.80 -0.13
CA THR A 44 1.28 15.63 -0.59
C THR A 44 0.38 14.55 -1.20
N ARG A 45 -0.76 14.23 -0.56
CA ARG A 45 -1.71 13.24 -1.11
C ARG A 45 -2.33 13.71 -2.43
N LYS A 46 -2.65 15.00 -2.55
CA LYS A 46 -3.21 15.60 -3.76
C LYS A 46 -2.22 15.56 -4.92
N GLU A 47 -0.94 15.87 -4.67
CA GLU A 47 0.14 15.79 -5.67
C GLU A 47 0.38 14.35 -6.14
N ILE A 48 0.40 13.38 -5.22
CA ILE A 48 0.51 11.96 -5.58
C ILE A 48 -0.70 11.52 -6.40
N GLN A 49 -1.91 11.92 -6.01
CA GLN A 49 -3.13 11.59 -6.75
C GLN A 49 -3.14 12.24 -8.14
N SER A 50 -2.74 13.51 -8.27
CA SER A 50 -2.64 14.18 -9.56
C SER A 50 -1.58 13.54 -10.45
N ASN A 51 -0.43 13.15 -9.90
CA ASN A 51 0.61 12.45 -10.64
C ASN A 51 0.18 11.03 -11.05
N LYS A 52 -0.63 10.36 -10.23
CA LYS A 52 -1.22 9.06 -10.57
C LYS A 52 -2.30 9.18 -11.66
N MET A 53 -2.99 10.32 -11.75
CA MET A 53 -3.94 10.61 -12.83
C MET A 53 -3.26 11.13 -14.10
N ALA A 54 -2.01 11.62 -14.01
CA ALA A 54 -1.23 12.13 -15.13
C ALA A 54 -0.30 11.09 -15.77
N ASN A 55 -0.09 9.94 -15.13
CA ASN A 55 0.51 8.78 -15.77
C ASN A 55 -0.63 7.90 -16.24
N ASP A 56 -0.88 7.89 -17.56
CA ASP A 56 -1.69 6.85 -18.17
C ASP A 56 -1.09 5.50 -17.75
N GLU A 57 -1.89 4.68 -17.06
CA GLU A 57 -1.51 3.32 -16.78
C GLU A 57 -1.25 2.65 -18.13
N PRO A 58 -0.04 2.11 -18.38
CA PRO A 58 0.29 1.56 -19.69
C PRO A 58 -0.75 0.50 -20.04
N THR A 59 -1.30 0.60 -21.26
CA THR A 59 -2.30 -0.38 -21.68
C THR A 59 -1.67 -1.76 -21.75
N LYS A 60 -2.50 -2.80 -21.64
CA LYS A 60 -2.03 -4.18 -21.71
C LYS A 60 -1.19 -4.43 -22.97
N GLU A 61 -1.58 -3.83 -24.10
CA GLU A 61 -0.88 -3.96 -25.38
C GLU A 61 0.50 -3.28 -25.36
N GLN A 62 0.63 -2.14 -24.67
CA GLN A 62 1.92 -1.46 -24.51
C GLN A 62 2.88 -2.27 -23.65
N LEU A 63 2.38 -2.87 -22.57
CA LEU A 63 3.13 -3.79 -21.71
C LEU A 63 3.55 -5.06 -22.47
N GLU A 64 2.67 -5.66 -23.27
CA GLU A 64 3.00 -6.84 -24.07
C GLU A 64 4.02 -6.55 -25.18
N ALA A 65 4.01 -5.33 -25.73
CA ALA A 65 5.00 -4.89 -26.72
C ALA A 65 6.39 -4.68 -26.10
N GLU A 66 6.46 -4.16 -24.88
CA GLU A 66 7.73 -3.91 -24.19
C GLU A 66 8.26 -5.16 -23.46
N PHE A 67 7.37 -6.03 -22.98
CA PHE A 67 7.70 -7.23 -22.20
C PHE A 67 7.11 -8.50 -22.85
N SER A 68 7.67 -8.89 -23.99
CA SER A 68 7.25 -10.11 -24.69
C SER A 68 7.58 -11.37 -23.89
N ALA A 69 6.62 -12.28 -23.80
CA ALA A 69 6.82 -13.62 -23.20
C ALA A 69 7.78 -14.50 -24.00
N ASP A 70 8.03 -14.17 -25.27
CA ASP A 70 8.96 -14.90 -26.12
C ASP A 70 10.42 -14.44 -25.92
N ASP A 71 10.65 -13.34 -25.19
CA ASP A 71 11.98 -12.89 -24.84
C ASP A 71 12.60 -13.79 -23.77
N LYS A 72 13.55 -14.62 -24.21
CA LYS A 72 14.26 -15.58 -23.37
C LYS A 72 15.15 -14.91 -22.32
N GLU A 73 15.72 -13.74 -22.61
CA GLU A 73 16.56 -13.02 -21.64
C GLU A 73 15.69 -12.42 -20.53
N LEU A 74 14.57 -11.81 -20.90
CA LEU A 74 13.58 -11.27 -19.96
C LEU A 74 13.02 -12.37 -19.05
N CYS A 75 12.63 -13.51 -19.61
CA CYS A 75 12.13 -14.67 -18.86
C CYS A 75 13.17 -15.19 -17.85
N ASN A 76 14.44 -15.28 -18.26
CA ASN A 76 15.51 -15.72 -17.37
C ASN A 76 15.77 -14.72 -16.23
N ALA A 77 15.72 -13.42 -16.53
CA ALA A 77 15.87 -12.36 -15.54
C ALA A 77 14.73 -12.41 -14.52
N ALA A 78 13.48 -12.49 -14.98
CA ALA A 78 12.30 -12.62 -14.13
C ALA A 78 12.41 -13.86 -13.22
N THR A 79 12.82 -15.00 -13.76
CA THR A 79 13.04 -16.24 -12.99
C THR A 79 14.09 -16.06 -11.89
N LYS A 80 15.21 -15.38 -12.19
CA LYS A 80 16.26 -15.10 -11.18
C LYS A 80 15.75 -14.20 -10.05
N ILE A 81 14.98 -13.16 -10.39
CA ILE A 81 14.38 -12.25 -9.41
C ILE A 81 13.41 -13.02 -8.50
N GLN A 82 12.53 -13.83 -9.09
CA GLN A 82 11.57 -14.64 -8.35
C GLN A 82 12.27 -15.65 -7.43
N ALA A 83 13.31 -16.34 -7.91
CA ALA A 83 14.08 -17.28 -7.11
C ALA A 83 14.79 -16.58 -5.93
N SER A 84 15.41 -15.43 -6.18
CA SER A 84 16.06 -14.62 -5.14
C SER A 84 15.06 -14.15 -4.09
N PHE A 85 13.89 -13.65 -4.52
CA PHE A 85 12.83 -13.20 -3.64
C PHE A 85 12.28 -14.34 -2.77
N ARG A 86 11.94 -15.49 -3.38
CA ARG A 86 11.51 -16.69 -2.64
C ARG A 86 12.54 -17.10 -1.60
N GLY A 87 13.82 -17.15 -1.98
CA GLY A 87 14.91 -17.44 -1.06
C GLY A 87 15.04 -16.41 0.07
N HIS A 88 14.87 -15.12 -0.24
CA HIS A 88 14.88 -14.05 0.76
C HIS A 88 13.70 -14.18 1.74
N GLN A 89 12.49 -14.48 1.27
CA GLN A 89 11.33 -14.71 2.12
C GLN A 89 11.54 -15.90 3.06
N SER A 90 12.01 -17.05 2.55
CA SER A 90 12.29 -18.22 3.40
C SER A 90 13.33 -17.93 4.49
N ARG A 91 14.35 -17.12 4.19
CA ARG A 91 15.36 -16.70 5.18
C ARG A 91 14.83 -15.67 6.18
N LYS A 92 13.95 -14.78 5.74
CA LYS A 92 13.29 -13.79 6.59
C LYS A 92 12.33 -14.46 7.59
N GLU A 93 11.57 -15.45 7.12
CA GLU A 93 10.65 -16.25 7.95
C GLU A 93 11.39 -17.16 8.94
N GLY A 94 12.56 -17.69 8.57
CA GLY A 94 13.41 -18.49 9.45
C GLY A 94 14.25 -17.68 10.46
N GLY A 95 14.23 -16.34 10.38
CA GLY A 95 15.20 -15.47 11.07
C GLY A 95 14.65 -14.43 12.04
N GLY A 96 13.33 -14.21 12.15
CA GLY A 96 12.83 -13.22 13.11
C GLY A 96 11.32 -13.00 13.07
N SER A 97 10.69 -13.25 14.21
CA SER A 97 9.27 -13.05 14.52
C SER A 97 8.72 -11.68 14.09
N SER A 98 7.63 -11.63 13.30
CA SER A 98 6.53 -10.64 13.43
C SER A 98 5.35 -10.88 12.48
N SER A 99 4.15 -10.98 13.08
CA SER A 99 2.78 -10.96 12.55
C SER A 99 2.39 -11.95 11.42
N ASN A 100 2.09 -13.18 11.84
CA ASN A 100 1.65 -14.32 11.02
C ASN A 100 0.38 -14.03 10.15
N ALA A 101 -0.59 -13.26 10.63
CA ALA A 101 -1.87 -13.07 9.94
C ALA A 101 -1.82 -12.26 8.64
N LYS A 102 -1.04 -11.17 8.59
CA LYS A 102 -0.95 -10.32 7.40
C LYS A 102 -0.04 -10.92 6.31
N VAL A 103 0.89 -11.77 6.74
CA VAL A 103 1.81 -12.50 5.85
C VAL A 103 1.07 -13.65 5.15
N GLU A 104 0.17 -14.34 5.86
CA GLU A 104 -0.70 -15.38 5.30
C GLU A 104 -1.66 -14.82 4.23
N GLU A 105 -2.23 -13.63 4.48
CA GLU A 105 -3.13 -12.95 3.55
C GLU A 105 -2.41 -12.52 2.26
N LEU A 106 -1.23 -11.90 2.39
CA LEU A 106 -0.40 -11.53 1.23
C LEU A 106 0.12 -12.75 0.44
N SER A 107 0.39 -13.87 1.12
CA SER A 107 0.77 -15.13 0.47
C SER A 107 -0.37 -15.70 -0.37
N LYS A 108 -1.60 -15.69 0.17
CA LYS A 108 -2.81 -16.12 -0.54
C LYS A 108 -3.12 -15.23 -1.74
N ASP A 109 -2.95 -13.91 -1.60
CA ASP A 109 -3.14 -12.96 -2.70
C ASP A 109 -2.13 -13.14 -3.82
N MET A 110 -0.85 -13.37 -3.49
CA MET A 110 0.19 -13.65 -4.49
C MET A 110 -0.05 -14.99 -5.19
N GLN A 111 -0.53 -16.00 -4.46
CA GLN A 111 -0.89 -17.30 -5.03
C GLN A 111 -2.13 -17.21 -5.92
N LYS A 112 -3.11 -16.38 -5.56
CA LYS A 112 -4.29 -16.10 -6.37
C LYS A 112 -3.95 -15.34 -7.66
N MET A 113 -3.07 -14.34 -7.59
CA MET A 113 -2.55 -13.67 -8.79
C MET A 113 -1.80 -14.63 -9.71
N ALA A 114 -1.00 -15.54 -9.16
CA ALA A 114 -0.32 -16.57 -9.96
C ALA A 114 -1.32 -17.52 -10.64
N GLN A 115 -2.41 -17.88 -9.97
CA GLN A 115 -3.49 -18.70 -10.54
C GLN A 115 -4.28 -17.95 -11.61
N GLU A 116 -4.56 -16.66 -11.43
CA GLU A 116 -5.25 -15.83 -12.42
C GLU A 116 -4.40 -15.61 -13.67
N VAL A 117 -3.11 -15.33 -13.50
CA VAL A 117 -2.15 -15.24 -14.61
C VAL A 117 -2.07 -16.57 -15.37
N LEU A 118 -1.96 -17.70 -14.66
CA LEU A 118 -1.93 -19.03 -15.28
C LEU A 118 -3.24 -19.38 -15.99
N PHE A 119 -4.39 -18.98 -15.44
CA PHE A 119 -5.70 -19.19 -16.05
C PHE A 119 -5.91 -18.33 -17.30
N ILE A 120 -5.40 -17.09 -17.29
CA ILE A 120 -5.37 -16.22 -18.46
C ILE A 120 -4.46 -16.83 -19.54
N PHE A 121 -3.27 -17.33 -19.18
CA PHE A 121 -2.39 -18.06 -20.10
C PHE A 121 -3.07 -19.32 -20.69
N ALA A 122 -3.78 -20.10 -19.87
CA ALA A 122 -4.52 -21.29 -20.33
C ALA A 122 -5.66 -20.94 -21.30
N ARG A 123 -6.45 -19.88 -21.03
CA ARG A 123 -7.49 -19.41 -21.94
C ARG A 123 -6.94 -18.90 -23.28
N ILE A 124 -5.79 -18.22 -23.25
CA ILE A 124 -5.13 -17.72 -24.46
C ILE A 124 -4.63 -18.89 -25.33
N VAL A 125 -4.15 -19.97 -24.71
CA VAL A 125 -3.69 -21.18 -25.41
C VAL A 125 -4.87 -22.01 -25.94
N ASP A 126 -5.97 -22.15 -25.18
CA ASP A 126 -7.14 -22.96 -25.57
C ASP A 126 -7.95 -22.35 -26.73
N THR A 127 -7.96 -21.02 -26.86
CA THR A 127 -8.69 -20.32 -27.94
C THR A 127 -8.09 -20.62 -29.34
N ARG A 128 -6.89 -21.22 -29.44
CA ARG A 128 -6.32 -21.69 -30.72
C ARG A 128 -6.48 -23.19 -30.99
N ARG A 129 -7.17 -23.97 -30.14
CA ARG A 129 -7.24 -25.44 -30.28
C ARG A 129 -8.62 -26.05 -30.54
N THR A 130 -9.69 -25.25 -30.60
CA THR A 130 -11.03 -25.79 -30.96
C THR A 130 -11.72 -24.90 -31.99
N ASN A 131 -11.49 -25.21 -33.26
CA ASN A 131 -12.34 -24.82 -34.38
C ASN A 131 -13.15 -26.07 -34.79
N PRO A 132 -14.41 -26.26 -34.34
CA PRO A 132 -15.19 -27.43 -34.73
C PRO A 132 -16.13 -27.04 -35.87
N ILE A 133 -15.62 -26.96 -37.11
CA ILE A 133 -16.49 -26.95 -38.29
C ILE A 133 -15.89 -27.87 -39.36
N LEU A 134 -16.48 -29.07 -39.49
CA LEU A 134 -16.78 -29.85 -40.70
C LEU A 134 -16.84 -31.36 -40.38
N THR A 135 -18.06 -31.86 -40.20
CA THR A 135 -18.44 -33.30 -40.18
C THR A 135 -18.49 -33.87 -41.63
N PRO A 136 -18.53 -35.20 -41.86
CA PRO A 136 -19.85 -35.89 -41.85
C PRO A 136 -19.84 -37.35 -41.35
N LEU A 137 -21.06 -37.78 -40.98
CA LEU A 137 -21.60 -39.12 -40.76
C LEU A 137 -20.66 -40.32 -41.02
N ASN A 138 -20.50 -41.19 -40.03
CA ASN A 138 -20.34 -42.62 -40.30
C ASN A 138 -21.40 -43.43 -39.54
N ILE A 139 -22.38 -43.87 -40.31
CA ILE A 139 -23.30 -44.96 -40.00
C ILE A 139 -22.44 -46.23 -39.98
N PHE A 140 -22.32 -46.91 -38.85
CA PHE A 140 -22.42 -48.37 -38.79
C PHE A 140 -22.56 -48.82 -37.33
N TYR A 141 -23.81 -49.10 -36.96
CA TYR A 141 -24.16 -50.03 -35.90
C TYR A 141 -24.02 -51.43 -36.51
N GLU A 142 -23.11 -52.28 -36.04
CA GLU A 142 -23.40 -53.72 -35.99
C GLU A 142 -22.50 -54.37 -34.94
N GLN A 143 -23.15 -54.86 -33.89
CA GLN A 143 -22.55 -55.64 -32.81
C GLN A 143 -22.21 -57.06 -33.28
N LYS A 144 -21.24 -57.63 -32.57
CA LYS A 144 -20.91 -59.04 -32.57
C LYS A 144 -21.94 -59.85 -31.78
#